data_AF-A0A1B6LLM6-F1
#
_entry.id   AF-A0A1B6LLM6-F1
#
_cell.length_a   1.000
_cell.length_b   1.000
_cell.length_c   1.000
_cell.angle_alpha   90.00
_cell.angle_beta   90.00
_cell.angle_gamma   90.00
#
_symmetry.space_group_name_H-M   'P 1'
#
loop_
_entity.id
_entity.type
_entity.pdbx_description
1 polymer ?
#
loop_
_entity_poly.entity_id
_entity_poly.type
_entity_poly.pdbx_seq_one_letter_code
_entity_poly.pdbx_strand_id
1 'polypeptide(L)'
;MAMENIMNASFSLKAIVSYLGTTNAAALKFLGVSKDKPFYHFGNEKVFCLFDFPHLLKCIRNNLLKRNFIVKEEVVSWQAIREFHEADKQSMSDCRAAPKLSERHLNPQPFQKMSVK
;
A
#
# COMPACT_ATOMS: atom_id res chain seq x y z
N MET A 1 -0.38 27.79 5.68
CA MET A 1 0.56 27.84 6.83
C MET A 1 1.75 26.88 6.69
N ALA A 2 1.58 25.54 6.72
CA ALA A 2 2.74 24.63 6.70
C ALA A 2 3.59 24.71 5.41
N MET A 3 2.95 24.68 4.23
CA MET A 3 3.66 24.79 2.95
C MET A 3 4.31 26.16 2.74
N GLU A 4 3.60 27.22 3.11
CA GLU A 4 4.13 28.60 3.08
C GLU A 4 5.38 28.73 3.94
N ASN A 5 5.38 28.18 5.15
CA ASN A 5 6.54 28.23 6.03
C ASN A 5 7.75 27.49 5.44
N ILE A 6 7.54 26.35 4.77
CA ILE A 6 8.61 25.60 4.10
C ILE A 6 9.24 26.44 2.98
N MET A 7 8.42 27.10 2.16
CA MET A 7 8.94 27.91 1.05
C MET A 7 9.56 29.22 1.53
N ASN A 8 9.02 29.84 2.59
CA ASN A 8 9.62 31.01 3.22
C ASN A 8 11.00 30.69 3.82
N ALA A 9 11.25 29.44 4.21
CA ALA A 9 12.54 28.95 4.67
C ALA A 9 13.48 28.54 3.50
N SER A 10 13.19 28.95 2.26
CA SER A 10 13.98 28.64 1.05
C SER A 10 14.06 27.15 0.69
N PHE A 11 13.16 26.32 1.20
CA PHE A 11 13.04 24.93 0.75
C PHE A 11 12.08 24.82 -0.43
N SER A 12 12.45 24.02 -1.42
CA SER A 12 11.58 23.73 -2.56
C SER A 12 10.73 22.49 -2.28
N LEU A 13 9.42 22.67 -2.14
CA LEU A 13 8.47 21.58 -1.94
C LEU A 13 8.15 20.92 -3.29
N LYS A 14 8.64 19.70 -3.50
CA LYS A 14 8.41 18.96 -4.77
C LYS A 14 7.33 17.90 -4.68
N ALA A 15 7.09 17.34 -3.50
CA ALA A 15 6.10 16.28 -3.34
C ALA A 15 5.54 16.23 -1.92
N ILE A 16 4.34 15.67 -1.81
CA ILE A 16 3.73 15.23 -0.56
C ILE A 16 3.42 13.75 -0.64
N VAL A 17 3.53 13.06 0.50
CA VAL A 17 3.18 11.65 0.62
C VAL A 17 2.04 11.53 1.62
N SER A 18 0.96 10.84 1.25
CA SER A 18 -0.20 10.63 2.13
C SER A 18 -0.74 9.20 2.03
N TYR A 19 -1.40 8.71 3.07
CA TYR A 19 -2.15 7.45 3.01
C TYR A 19 -3.57 7.68 2.47
N LEU A 20 -4.21 6.63 1.98
CA LEU A 20 -5.55 6.65 1.36
C LEU A 20 -6.71 6.70 2.37
N GLY A 21 -6.61 7.58 3.36
CA GLY A 21 -7.73 7.89 4.24
C GLY A 21 -8.80 8.71 3.52
N THR A 22 -10.06 8.64 3.95
CA THR A 22 -11.18 9.39 3.36
C THR A 22 -10.92 10.90 3.33
N THR A 23 -10.34 11.45 4.41
CA THR A 23 -9.95 12.86 4.49
C THR A 23 -8.89 13.24 3.46
N ASN A 24 -7.85 12.42 3.29
CA ASN A 24 -6.78 12.68 2.33
C ASN A 24 -7.29 12.53 0.89
N ALA A 25 -8.14 11.53 0.62
CA ALA A 25 -8.78 11.36 -0.68
C ALA A 25 -9.66 12.58 -1.03
N ALA A 26 -10.42 13.10 -0.08
CA ALA A 26 -11.21 14.32 -0.26
C ALA A 26 -10.32 15.54 -0.52
N ALA A 27 -9.20 15.68 0.21
CA ALA A 27 -8.24 16.76 0.00
C ALA A 27 -7.59 16.70 -1.40
N LEU A 28 -7.15 15.52 -1.85
CA LEU A 28 -6.58 15.34 -3.18
C LEU A 28 -7.60 15.68 -4.29
N LYS A 29 -8.87 15.27 -4.10
CA LYS A 29 -9.95 15.63 -5.01
C LYS A 29 -10.19 17.15 -5.04
N PHE A 30 -10.20 17.80 -3.88
CA PHE A 30 -10.32 19.25 -3.77
C PHE A 30 -9.18 19.99 -4.47
N LEU A 31 -7.95 19.46 -4.39
CA LEU A 31 -6.77 19.98 -5.08
C LEU A 31 -6.75 19.69 -6.60
N GLY A 32 -7.76 18.99 -7.11
CA GLY A 32 -7.87 18.63 -8.54
C GLY A 32 -6.82 17.60 -8.98
N VAL A 33 -6.34 16.76 -8.06
CA VAL A 33 -5.41 15.67 -8.34
C VAL A 33 -6.17 14.49 -8.92
N SER A 34 -5.64 13.93 -10.00
CA SER A 34 -6.20 12.74 -10.67
C SER A 34 -5.08 11.80 -11.10
N LYS A 35 -5.45 10.66 -11.71
CA LYS A 35 -4.49 9.71 -12.29
C LYS A 35 -3.61 10.38 -13.36
N ASP A 36 -4.23 11.17 -14.24
CA ASP A 36 -3.53 11.82 -15.35
C ASP A 36 -2.85 13.13 -14.92
N LYS A 37 -3.29 13.69 -13.78
CA LYS A 37 -2.72 14.87 -13.15
C LYS A 37 -2.35 14.57 -11.68
N PRO A 38 -1.28 13.79 -11.42
CA PRO A 38 -0.89 13.37 -10.06
C PRO A 38 -0.13 14.47 -9.29
N PHE A 39 -0.55 15.72 -9.46
CA PHE A 39 0.08 16.90 -8.88
C PHE A 39 -0.91 18.07 -8.83
N TYR A 40 -0.59 19.06 -8.02
CA TYR A 40 -1.25 20.36 -8.04
C TYR A 40 -0.21 21.48 -8.00
N HIS A 41 -0.64 22.71 -8.24
CA HIS A 41 0.23 23.88 -8.15
C HIS A 41 0.00 24.59 -6.82
N PHE A 42 1.08 24.91 -6.13
CA PHE A 42 1.08 25.80 -4.97
C PHE A 42 1.92 27.03 -5.32
N GLY A 43 1.27 28.15 -5.66
CA GLY A 43 1.95 29.27 -6.31
C GLY A 43 2.54 28.84 -7.66
N ASN A 44 3.84 29.10 -7.86
CA ASN A 44 4.58 28.70 -9.06
C ASN A 44 5.19 27.28 -8.95
N GLU A 45 5.06 26.61 -7.81
CA GLU A 45 5.65 25.28 -7.61
C GLU A 45 4.66 24.17 -7.96
N LYS A 46 5.15 23.19 -8.71
CA LYS A 46 4.45 21.95 -9.01
C LYS A 46 4.74 20.93 -7.92
N VAL A 47 3.71 20.55 -7.15
CA VAL A 47 3.82 19.61 -6.03
C VAL A 47 3.16 18.28 -6.41
N PHE A 48 3.95 17.21 -6.49
CA PHE A 48 3.45 15.87 -6.76
C PHE A 48 2.76 15.26 -5.54
N CYS A 49 1.69 14.51 -5.78
CA CYS A 49 0.97 13.79 -4.74
C CYS A 49 1.25 12.31 -4.85
N LEU A 50 1.95 11.77 -3.86
CA LEU A 50 2.31 10.37 -3.77
C LEU A 50 1.52 9.68 -2.66
N PHE A 51 1.36 8.37 -2.81
CA PHE A 51 0.75 7.53 -1.80
C PHE A 51 1.81 6.79 -0.97
N ASP A 52 1.52 6.60 0.32
CA ASP A 52 2.27 5.70 1.18
C ASP A 52 2.19 4.26 0.62
N PHE A 53 3.25 3.85 -0.07
CA PHE A 53 3.34 2.55 -0.72
C PHE A 53 3.27 1.36 0.25
N PRO A 54 4.01 1.36 1.39
CA PRO A 54 3.80 0.38 2.45
C PRO A 54 2.33 0.25 2.90
N HIS A 55 1.60 1.37 3.02
CA HIS A 55 0.18 1.33 3.36
C HIS A 55 -0.66 0.67 2.26
N LEU A 56 -0.40 0.99 0.98
CA LEU A 56 -1.06 0.36 -0.17
C LEU A 56 -0.92 -1.17 -0.16
N LEU A 57 0.30 -1.67 0.06
CA LEU A 57 0.55 -3.12 0.14
C LEU A 57 -0.24 -3.78 1.27
N LYS A 58 -0.34 -3.12 2.44
CA LYS A 58 -1.18 -3.62 3.54
C LYS A 58 -2.66 -3.66 3.17
N CYS A 59 -3.18 -2.64 2.50
CA CYS A 59 -4.57 -2.63 2.05
C CYS A 59 -4.84 -3.78 1.09
N ILE A 60 -3.97 -4.01 0.10
CA ILE A 60 -4.07 -5.12 -0.85
C ILE A 60 -4.08 -6.46 -0.10
N ARG A 61 -3.08 -6.71 0.75
CA ARG A 61 -2.99 -7.94 1.55
C ARG A 61 -4.22 -8.14 2.44
N ASN A 62 -4.64 -7.11 3.17
CA ASN A 62 -5.75 -7.20 4.11
C ASN A 62 -7.12 -7.38 3.41
N ASN A 63 -7.27 -6.86 2.20
CA ASN A 63 -8.45 -7.11 1.37
C ASN A 63 -8.42 -8.54 0.82
N LEU A 64 -7.26 -9.01 0.32
CA LEU A 64 -7.13 -10.37 -0.19
C LEU A 64 -7.38 -11.43 0.89
N LEU A 65 -6.94 -11.16 2.13
CA LEU A 65 -7.24 -11.98 3.32
C LEU A 65 -8.73 -12.17 3.58
N LYS A 66 -9.58 -11.23 3.14
CA LYS A 66 -11.03 -11.23 3.40
C LYS A 66 -11.86 -11.63 2.18
N ARG A 67 -11.35 -11.38 0.97
CA ARG A 67 -12.07 -11.51 -0.29
C ARG A 67 -11.11 -11.89 -1.41
N ASN A 68 -11.63 -12.51 -2.46
CA ASN A 68 -10.86 -12.79 -3.66
C ASN A 68 -10.80 -11.55 -4.56
N PHE A 69 -9.75 -11.47 -5.37
CA PHE A 69 -9.66 -10.51 -6.47
C PHE A 69 -9.89 -11.21 -7.80
N ILE A 70 -10.41 -10.45 -8.77
CA ILE A 70 -10.49 -10.88 -10.17
C ILE A 70 -9.45 -10.07 -10.93
N VAL A 71 -8.48 -10.74 -11.54
CA VAL A 71 -7.40 -10.10 -12.30
C VAL A 71 -7.30 -10.80 -13.65
N LYS A 72 -7.60 -10.09 -14.73
CA LYS A 72 -7.62 -10.67 -16.09
C LYS A 72 -8.49 -11.94 -16.16
N GLU A 73 -9.69 -11.87 -15.59
CA GLU A 73 -10.67 -12.98 -15.51
C GLU A 73 -10.29 -14.13 -14.57
N GLU A 74 -9.06 -14.14 -14.03
CA GLU A 74 -8.61 -15.14 -13.07
C GLU A 74 -8.91 -14.75 -11.62
N VAL A 75 -9.18 -15.76 -10.79
CA VAL A 75 -9.45 -15.58 -9.36
C VAL A 75 -8.14 -15.66 -8.56
N VAL A 76 -7.73 -14.54 -7.97
CA VAL A 76 -6.65 -14.50 -6.98
C VAL A 76 -7.27 -14.64 -5.60
N SER A 77 -6.96 -15.73 -4.90
CA SER A 77 -7.52 -16.03 -3.58
C SER A 77 -6.43 -16.18 -2.53
N TRP A 78 -6.77 -15.85 -1.27
CA TRP A 78 -5.89 -16.15 -0.15
C TRP A 78 -5.78 -17.66 0.12
N GLN A 79 -6.79 -18.43 -0.30
CA GLN A 79 -6.82 -19.87 -0.15
C GLN A 79 -5.68 -20.55 -0.91
N ALA A 80 -5.39 -20.11 -2.14
CA ALA A 80 -4.25 -20.61 -2.92
C ALA A 80 -2.91 -20.43 -2.18
N ILE A 81 -2.75 -19.34 -1.42
CA ILE A 81 -1.54 -19.10 -0.61
C ILE A 81 -1.47 -20.08 0.58
N ARG A 82 -2.61 -20.42 1.18
CA ARG A 82 -2.67 -21.41 2.27
C ARG A 82 -2.32 -22.81 1.77
N GLU A 83 -2.88 -23.21 0.63
CA GLU A 83 -2.62 -24.51 -0.01
C GLU A 83 -1.15 -24.64 -0.41
N PHE A 84 -0.59 -23.58 -1.00
CA PHE A 84 0.83 -23.52 -1.31
C PHE A 84 1.70 -23.66 -0.06
N HIS A 85 1.39 -22.96 1.03
CA HIS A 85 2.16 -23.07 2.28
C HIS A 85 2.10 -24.49 2.87
N GLU A 86 0.95 -25.15 2.83
CA GLU A 86 0.80 -26.51 3.33
C GLU A 86 1.62 -27.51 2.50
N ALA A 87 1.58 -27.40 1.16
CA ALA A 87 2.40 -28.22 0.27
C ALA A 87 3.91 -27.94 0.45
N ASP A 88 4.30 -26.66 0.56
CA ASP A 88 5.69 -26.26 0.77
C ASP A 88 6.24 -26.76 2.11
N LYS A 89 5.41 -26.76 3.17
CA LYS A 89 5.78 -27.26 4.50
C LYS A 89 6.04 -28.77 4.54
N GLN A 90 5.47 -29.53 3.61
CA GLN A 90 5.72 -30.98 3.47
C GLN A 90 7.05 -31.28 2.78
N SER A 91 7.68 -30.29 2.14
CA SER A 91 9.01 -30.42 1.55
C SER A 91 10.08 -30.53 2.64
N MET A 92 11.22 -31.15 2.32
CA MET A 92 12.37 -31.16 3.23
C MET A 92 12.71 -29.72 3.66
N SER A 93 13.03 -29.51 4.94
CA SER A 93 13.15 -28.17 5.55
C SER A 93 14.08 -27.23 4.79
N ASP A 94 15.15 -27.76 4.19
CA ASP A 94 16.18 -27.01 3.49
C ASP A 94 15.84 -26.75 2.01
N CYS A 95 14.74 -27.32 1.52
CA CYS A 95 14.28 -27.22 0.13
C CYS A 95 12.94 -26.51 -0.01
N ARG A 96 12.47 -25.82 1.05
CA ARG A 96 11.25 -25.00 0.97
C ARG A 96 11.42 -23.88 -0.04
N ALA A 97 10.43 -23.71 -0.91
CA ALA A 97 10.34 -22.60 -1.85
C ALA A 97 10.02 -21.26 -1.16
N ALA A 98 9.27 -21.29 -0.05
CA ALA A 98 8.88 -20.09 0.69
C ALA A 98 9.16 -20.20 2.20
N PRO A 99 10.44 -20.29 2.63
CA PRO A 99 10.80 -20.50 4.03
C PRO A 99 10.41 -19.34 4.96
N LYS A 100 10.17 -18.13 4.40
CA LYS A 100 9.71 -16.95 5.16
C LYS A 100 8.20 -16.90 5.34
N LEU A 101 7.43 -17.65 4.55
CA LEU A 101 5.99 -17.73 4.70
C LEU A 101 5.68 -18.61 5.91
N SER A 102 4.88 -18.08 6.82
CA SER A 102 4.59 -18.70 8.11
C SER A 102 3.14 -18.45 8.50
N GLU A 103 2.65 -19.15 9.52
CA GLU A 103 1.28 -18.99 10.03
C GLU A 103 0.93 -17.55 10.38
N ARG A 104 1.90 -16.75 10.83
CA ARG A 104 1.69 -15.32 11.13
C ARG A 104 1.29 -14.50 9.91
N HIS A 105 1.75 -14.91 8.73
CA HIS A 105 1.41 -14.26 7.47
C HIS A 105 0.02 -14.70 6.99
N LEU A 106 -0.31 -15.99 7.14
CA LEU A 106 -1.59 -16.56 6.71
C LEU A 106 -2.76 -16.14 7.59
N ASN A 107 -2.52 -16.03 8.90
CA ASN A 107 -3.52 -15.76 9.94
C ASN A 107 -3.09 -14.59 10.84
N PRO A 108 -2.91 -13.36 10.29
CA PRO A 108 -2.37 -12.25 11.07
C PRO A 108 -3.39 -11.74 12.08
N GLN A 109 -2.93 -11.54 13.31
CA GLN A 109 -3.65 -10.84 14.37
C GLN A 109 -3.79 -9.33 14.06
N PRO A 110 -4.68 -8.58 14.75
CA PRO A 110 -4.91 -7.16 14.47
C PRO A 110 -3.65 -6.30 14.39
N PHE A 111 -2.73 -6.44 15.36
CA PHE A 111 -1.45 -5.73 15.33
C PHE A 111 -0.51 -6.20 14.22
N GLN A 112 -0.55 -7.50 13.89
CA GLN A 112 0.26 -8.07 12.81
C GLN A 112 -0.21 -7.59 11.43
N LYS A 113 -1.51 -7.27 11.27
CA LYS A 113 -2.04 -6.61 10.06
C LYS A 113 -1.48 -5.20 9.85
N MET A 114 -0.85 -4.59 10.85
CA MET A 114 -0.19 -3.30 10.69
C MET A 114 1.30 -3.42 10.32
N SER A 115 1.89 -4.61 10.49
CA SER A 115 3.26 -4.92 10.05
C SER A 115 3.37 -4.94 8.52
N VAL A 116 4.48 -4.41 8.03
CA VAL A 116 4.90 -4.44 6.61
C VAL A 116 6.17 -5.29 6.40
N LYS A 117 6.65 -5.95 7.46
CA LYS A 117 7.68 -6.98 7.42
C LYS A 117 7.06 -8.36 7.37
#